data_AF-A0A820UXH1-F1
#
_entry.id   AF-A0A820UXH1-F1
#
_cell.length_a   1.000
_cell.length_b   1.000
_cell.length_c   1.000
_cell.angle_alpha   90.00
_cell.angle_beta   90.00
_cell.angle_gamma   90.00
#
_symmetry.space_group_name_H-M   'P 1'
#
loop_
_entity.id
_entity.type
_entity.pdbx_description
1 polymer ?
#
loop_
_entity_poly.entity_id
_entity_poly.type
_entity_poly.pdbx_seq_one_letter_code
_entity_poly.pdbx_strand_id
1 'polypeptide(L)'
;MSSTGECFDIGRATRQALHEFERRQQTFAKEHDISLDEIDHINDSSLLKNFDTNCGSNREAGNGALMRLAPVPLFFYRDPEKAVHYSGESCRITHGNEKAYDACRYYGALIAAAVRGESKEALMSPEFYDKHRQWFGKEPLHDDVEVVAKGSYRKMGGYDDGIRGKGYIVAALEAALWAFWADENSFEKGALLAVNLGDDTDTTATIYGQLAGACYGYNALPKNWVHQVYAKRFIEYLSKWIVHGGDSFSKSIP
;
A
#
# COMPACT_ATOMS: atom_id res chain seq x y z
N MET A 1 9.35 -15.92 -4.52
CA MET A 1 8.93 -16.97 -5.48
C MET A 1 7.61 -17.47 -4.97
N SER A 2 6.53 -17.28 -5.73
CA SER A 2 5.20 -17.80 -5.40
C SER A 2 5.28 -19.30 -5.09
N SER A 3 4.55 -19.73 -4.06
CA SER A 3 4.38 -21.14 -3.65
C SER A 3 3.83 -22.05 -4.76
N THR A 4 3.39 -21.50 -5.88
CA THR A 4 2.80 -22.22 -7.01
C THR A 4 3.79 -22.57 -8.13
N GLY A 5 5.05 -22.12 -8.06
CA GLY A 5 6.04 -22.34 -9.12
C GLY A 5 5.83 -21.49 -10.39
N GLU A 6 4.73 -20.74 -10.48
CA GLU A 6 4.49 -19.72 -11.49
C GLU A 6 4.67 -18.33 -10.87
N CYS A 7 5.63 -17.56 -11.40
CA CYS A 7 5.92 -16.21 -10.95
C CYS A 7 4.92 -15.24 -11.61
N PHE A 8 3.83 -14.92 -10.91
CA PHE A 8 2.90 -13.87 -11.34
C PHE A 8 3.53 -12.51 -11.05
N ASP A 9 3.92 -11.80 -12.11
CA ASP A 9 4.27 -10.37 -12.12
C ASP A 9 5.13 -9.83 -10.94
N ILE A 10 6.13 -10.59 -10.47
CA ILE A 10 7.10 -10.01 -9.52
C ILE A 10 7.94 -8.98 -10.28
N GLY A 11 7.52 -7.72 -10.16
CA GLY A 11 8.20 -6.56 -10.69
C GLY A 11 8.10 -6.36 -12.20
N ARG A 12 7.23 -7.05 -12.95
CA ARG A 12 7.06 -6.77 -14.38
C ARG A 12 6.31 -5.45 -14.58
N ALA A 13 5.23 -5.17 -13.85
CA ALA A 13 4.56 -3.85 -13.87
C ALA A 13 5.54 -2.73 -13.49
N THR A 14 6.32 -2.91 -12.42
CA THR A 14 7.37 -1.96 -12.01
C THR A 14 8.44 -1.78 -13.09
N ARG A 15 8.92 -2.88 -13.69
CA ARG A 15 9.93 -2.84 -14.76
C ARG A 15 9.41 -2.14 -16.01
N GLN A 16 8.17 -2.40 -16.41
CA GLN A 16 7.54 -1.71 -17.52
C GLN A 16 7.41 -0.20 -17.24
N ALA A 17 6.99 0.16 -16.02
CA ALA A 17 6.91 1.55 -15.61
C ALA A 17 8.28 2.25 -15.62
N LEU A 18 9.35 1.56 -15.21
CA LEU A 18 10.72 2.10 -15.29
C LEU A 18 11.16 2.32 -16.74
N HIS A 19 10.92 1.36 -17.64
CA HIS A 19 11.24 1.53 -19.06
C HIS A 19 10.46 2.68 -19.71
N GLU A 20 9.19 2.84 -19.35
CA GLU A 20 8.36 3.96 -19.82
C GLU A 20 8.85 5.30 -19.25
N PHE A 21 9.26 5.34 -17.98
CA PHE A 21 9.84 6.50 -17.35
C PHE A 21 11.15 6.93 -18.04
N GLU A 22 12.07 6.00 -18.26
CA GLU A 22 13.33 6.23 -19.00
C GLU A 22 13.05 6.78 -20.42
N ARG A 23 12.07 6.22 -21.11
CA ARG A 23 11.66 6.68 -22.45
C ARG A 23 11.12 8.12 -22.43
N ARG A 24 10.30 8.44 -21.42
CA ARG A 24 9.76 9.80 -21.23
C ARG A 24 10.84 10.79 -20.86
N GLN A 25 11.79 10.42 -20.00
CA GLN A 25 12.95 11.25 -19.68
C GLN A 25 13.74 11.61 -20.94
N GLN A 26 14.03 10.63 -21.81
CA GLN A 26 14.72 10.87 -23.08
C GLN A 26 13.95 11.82 -24.02
N THR A 27 12.63 11.68 -24.06
CA THR A 27 11.77 12.54 -24.90
C THR A 27 11.73 13.95 -24.35
N PHE A 28 11.51 14.11 -23.04
CA PHE A 28 11.44 15.39 -22.36
C PHE A 28 12.77 16.17 -22.45
N ALA A 29 13.90 15.49 -22.20
CA ALA A 29 15.24 16.06 -22.36
C ALA A 29 15.45 16.63 -23.76
N LYS A 30 15.04 15.90 -24.79
CA LYS A 30 15.14 16.33 -26.19
C LYS A 30 14.21 17.51 -26.52
N GLU A 31 12.99 17.51 -26.00
CA GLU A 31 12.00 18.57 -26.26
C GLU A 31 12.36 19.90 -25.61
N HIS A 32 13.03 19.85 -24.45
CA HIS A 32 13.38 21.02 -23.66
C HIS A 32 14.87 21.41 -23.74
N ASP A 33 15.67 20.74 -24.58
CA ASP A 33 17.12 20.96 -24.76
C ASP A 33 17.90 20.86 -23.43
N ILE A 34 17.57 19.84 -22.63
CA ILE A 34 18.18 19.55 -21.33
C ILE A 34 19.05 18.29 -21.46
N SER A 35 20.23 18.27 -20.84
CA SER A 35 21.05 17.05 -20.77
C SER A 35 20.34 15.95 -19.97
N LEU A 36 20.47 14.69 -20.38
CA LEU A 36 19.93 13.55 -19.61
C LEU A 36 20.47 13.50 -18.18
N ASP A 37 21.74 13.86 -17.96
CA ASP A 37 22.36 13.86 -16.63
C ASP A 37 21.81 14.98 -15.73
N GLU A 38 21.16 16.00 -16.32
CA GLU A 38 20.59 17.14 -15.59
C GLU A 38 19.10 16.94 -15.29
N ILE A 39 18.45 15.95 -15.92
CA ILE A 39 17.00 15.78 -15.85
C ILE A 39 16.51 15.47 -14.42
N ASP A 40 17.29 14.70 -13.66
CA ASP A 40 17.01 14.33 -12.27
C ASP A 40 17.27 15.50 -11.29
N HIS A 41 17.81 16.62 -11.79
CA HIS A 41 18.17 17.80 -11.01
C HIS A 41 17.37 19.05 -11.41
N ILE A 42 16.36 18.90 -12.27
CA ILE A 42 15.46 19.99 -12.64
C ILE A 42 14.70 20.47 -11.40
N ASN A 43 14.90 21.74 -11.05
CA ASN A 43 14.17 22.42 -9.97
C ASN A 43 13.11 23.42 -10.49
N ASP A 44 12.96 23.53 -11.81
CA ASP A 44 11.95 24.40 -12.42
C ASP A 44 10.56 23.78 -12.27
N SER A 45 9.75 24.37 -11.38
CA SER A 45 8.40 23.92 -11.09
C SER A 45 7.43 23.95 -12.28
N SER A 46 7.69 24.77 -13.31
CA SER A 46 6.87 24.82 -14.52
C SER A 46 7.18 23.66 -15.46
N LEU A 47 8.45 23.29 -15.57
CA LEU A 47 8.90 22.12 -16.33
C LEU A 47 8.48 20.81 -15.65
N LEU A 48 8.66 20.71 -14.33
CA LEU A 48 8.27 19.52 -13.57
C LEU A 48 6.77 19.21 -13.68
N LYS A 49 5.91 20.24 -13.78
CA LYS A 49 4.46 20.04 -14.00
C LYS A 49 4.13 19.44 -15.36
N ASN A 50 5.00 19.62 -16.35
CA ASN A 50 4.79 19.10 -17.70
C ASN A 50 5.36 17.68 -17.87
N PHE A 51 6.12 17.19 -16.90
CA PHE A 51 6.69 15.85 -16.94
C PHE A 51 5.74 14.83 -16.31
N ASP A 52 5.09 14.02 -17.16
CA ASP A 52 4.18 12.98 -16.69
C ASP A 52 4.96 11.79 -16.10
N THR A 53 4.94 11.68 -14.77
CA THR A 53 5.57 10.60 -14.00
C THR A 53 4.72 9.34 -13.89
N ASN A 54 3.45 9.36 -14.35
CA ASN A 54 2.54 8.23 -14.25
C ASN A 54 2.80 7.21 -15.36
N CYS A 55 3.68 6.26 -15.07
CA CYS A 55 4.12 5.24 -16.02
C CYS A 55 3.39 3.90 -15.87
N GLY A 56 2.41 3.82 -14.97
CA GLY A 56 1.63 2.61 -14.74
C GLY A 56 0.65 2.29 -15.86
N SER A 57 0.53 1.00 -16.18
CA SER A 57 -0.49 0.51 -17.12
C SER A 57 -1.89 0.55 -16.48
N ASN A 58 -2.89 1.04 -17.22
CA ASN A 58 -4.29 0.99 -16.79
C ASN A 58 -4.90 -0.43 -16.91
N ARG A 59 -4.24 -1.33 -17.63
CA ARG A 59 -4.74 -2.69 -17.91
C ARG A 59 -4.35 -3.70 -16.84
N GLU A 60 -3.27 -3.45 -16.12
CA GLU A 60 -2.72 -4.38 -15.13
C GLU A 60 -3.10 -3.92 -13.72
N ALA A 61 -3.84 -4.78 -13.00
CA ALA A 61 -4.30 -4.54 -11.63
C ALA A 61 -3.52 -5.41 -10.63
N GLY A 62 -2.19 -5.39 -10.75
CA GLY A 62 -1.28 -6.12 -9.86
C GLY A 62 -1.32 -5.60 -8.43
N ASN A 63 -1.07 -6.49 -7.46
CA ASN A 63 -1.07 -6.18 -6.03
C ASN A 63 0.22 -5.48 -5.53
N GLY A 64 1.21 -5.27 -6.40
CA GLY A 64 2.53 -4.75 -6.05
C GLY A 64 2.54 -3.35 -5.42
N ALA A 65 1.50 -2.55 -5.66
CA ALA A 65 1.33 -1.26 -5.00
C ALA A 65 1.05 -1.40 -3.49
N LEU A 66 0.22 -2.37 -3.09
CA LEU A 66 -0.10 -2.63 -1.67
C LEU A 66 1.09 -3.22 -0.90
N MET A 67 1.99 -3.96 -1.56
CA MET A 67 3.17 -4.56 -0.93
C MET A 67 4.13 -3.54 -0.30
N ARG A 68 4.07 -2.29 -0.75
CA ARG A 68 5.02 -1.23 -0.37
C ARG A 68 4.34 0.03 0.18
N LEU A 69 3.07 -0.06 0.56
CA LEU A 69 2.26 1.12 0.84
C LEU A 69 2.63 1.80 2.17
N ALA A 70 2.90 1.03 3.23
CA ALA A 70 2.99 1.51 4.61
C ALA A 70 3.79 2.79 4.85
N PRO A 71 4.96 3.04 4.21
CA PRO A 71 5.69 4.28 4.42
C PRO A 71 4.86 5.56 4.21
N VAL A 72 3.92 5.55 3.26
CA VAL A 72 3.12 6.72 2.90
C VAL A 72 2.13 7.13 4.00
N PRO A 73 1.17 6.27 4.41
CA PRO A 73 0.24 6.63 5.49
C PRO A 73 0.97 6.79 6.83
N LEU A 74 2.11 6.14 7.06
CA LEU A 74 2.95 6.38 8.25
C LEU A 74 3.57 7.77 8.27
N PHE A 75 3.98 8.31 7.11
CA PHE A 75 4.52 9.67 7.00
C PHE A 75 3.42 10.72 7.23
N PHE A 76 2.23 10.50 6.65
CA PHE A 76 1.15 11.48 6.64
C PHE A 76 0.07 11.26 7.71
N TYR A 77 0.23 10.33 8.67
CA TYR A 77 -0.84 9.91 9.59
C TYR A 77 -1.53 11.04 10.39
N ARG A 78 -0.88 12.20 10.57
CA ARG A 78 -1.48 13.37 11.22
C ARG A 78 -2.47 14.13 10.34
N ASP A 79 -2.37 13.97 9.03
CA ASP A 79 -3.23 14.53 8.00
C ASP A 79 -3.82 13.37 7.16
N PRO A 80 -4.93 12.77 7.61
CA PRO A 80 -5.49 11.59 6.96
C PRO A 80 -5.90 11.81 5.50
N GLU A 81 -6.30 13.03 5.13
CA GLU A 81 -6.61 13.36 3.74
C GLU A 81 -5.37 13.25 2.86
N LYS A 82 -4.23 13.80 3.31
CA LYS A 82 -2.94 13.59 2.64
C LYS A 82 -2.49 12.13 2.65
N ALA A 83 -2.70 11.41 3.76
CA ALA A 83 -2.35 10.00 3.85
C ALA A 83 -3.10 9.16 2.81
N VAL A 84 -4.40 9.39 2.65
CA VAL A 84 -5.23 8.72 1.64
C VAL A 84 -4.85 9.15 0.23
N HIS A 85 -4.73 10.46 -0.02
CA HIS A 85 -4.36 11.00 -1.33
C HIS A 85 -3.02 10.46 -1.83
N TYR A 86 -1.95 10.61 -1.03
CA TYR A 86 -0.62 10.16 -1.45
C TYR A 86 -0.48 8.64 -1.49
N SER A 87 -1.32 7.88 -0.75
CA SER A 87 -1.39 6.43 -0.88
C SER A 87 -1.86 6.04 -2.29
N GLY A 88 -2.85 6.74 -2.83
CA GLY A 88 -3.29 6.60 -4.22
C GLY A 88 -2.21 7.04 -5.21
N GLU A 89 -1.62 8.23 -5.04
CA GLU A 89 -0.62 8.76 -5.98
C GLU A 89 0.63 7.86 -6.07
N SER A 90 1.11 7.32 -4.94
CA SER A 90 2.25 6.39 -4.95
C SER A 90 1.98 5.10 -5.73
N CYS A 91 0.71 4.72 -5.92
CA CYS A 91 0.30 3.61 -6.76
C CYS A 91 0.41 3.97 -8.25
N ARG A 92 -0.14 5.12 -8.67
CA ARG A 92 -0.28 5.54 -10.09
C ARG A 92 1.03 5.57 -10.86
N ILE A 93 2.14 5.85 -10.17
CA ILE A 93 3.48 5.87 -10.76
C ILE A 93 3.81 4.55 -11.51
N THR A 94 3.33 3.41 -11.00
CA THR A 94 3.66 2.08 -11.55
C THR A 94 2.43 1.21 -11.86
N HIS A 95 1.28 1.50 -11.25
CA HIS A 95 0.03 0.75 -11.41
C HIS A 95 -1.09 1.76 -11.68
N GLY A 96 -1.44 1.94 -12.96
CA GLY A 96 -2.37 2.99 -13.40
C GLY A 96 -3.85 2.62 -13.24
N ASN A 97 -4.15 1.36 -12.92
CA ASN A 97 -5.52 0.87 -12.78
C ASN A 97 -6.27 1.53 -11.61
N GLU A 98 -7.51 1.97 -11.83
CA GLU A 98 -8.33 2.64 -10.81
C GLU A 98 -8.57 1.79 -9.57
N LYS A 99 -8.73 0.47 -9.73
CA LYS A 99 -8.90 -0.45 -8.59
C LYS A 99 -7.65 -0.47 -7.71
N ALA A 100 -6.47 -0.36 -8.33
CA ALA A 100 -5.21 -0.32 -7.60
C ALA A 100 -5.06 0.99 -6.83
N TYR A 101 -5.39 2.10 -7.47
CA TYR A 101 -5.43 3.43 -6.85
C TYR A 101 -6.37 3.45 -5.63
N ASP A 102 -7.60 2.98 -5.77
CA ASP A 102 -8.59 2.99 -4.69
C ASP A 102 -8.33 1.95 -3.61
N ALA A 103 -7.77 0.79 -3.95
CA ALA A 103 -7.30 -0.16 -2.96
C ALA A 103 -6.20 0.46 -2.09
N CYS A 104 -5.26 1.20 -2.67
CA CYS A 104 -4.23 1.91 -1.93
C CYS A 104 -4.80 3.07 -1.10
N ARG A 105 -5.76 3.85 -1.62
CA ARG A 105 -6.46 4.88 -0.84
C ARG A 105 -7.15 4.31 0.39
N TYR A 106 -7.95 3.25 0.19
CA TYR A 106 -8.67 2.59 1.27
C TYR A 106 -7.73 1.97 2.30
N TYR A 107 -6.72 1.23 1.84
CA TYR A 107 -5.76 0.59 2.71
C TYR A 107 -4.85 1.59 3.46
N GLY A 108 -4.51 2.71 2.81
CA GLY A 108 -3.82 3.84 3.44
C GLY A 108 -4.64 4.48 4.55
N ALA A 109 -5.96 4.64 4.36
CA ALA A 109 -6.88 5.10 5.41
C ALA A 109 -6.86 4.18 6.63
N LEU A 110 -6.91 2.85 6.42
CA LEU A 110 -6.86 1.86 7.51
C LEU A 110 -5.56 1.96 8.30
N ILE A 111 -4.40 2.09 7.64
CA ILE A 111 -3.11 2.25 8.33
C ILE A 111 -3.07 3.56 9.11
N ALA A 112 -3.51 4.67 8.50
CA ALA A 112 -3.54 5.97 9.16
C ALA A 112 -4.44 5.95 10.41
N ALA A 113 -5.64 5.37 10.30
CA ALA A 113 -6.57 5.18 11.42
C ALA A 113 -5.96 4.31 12.54
N ALA A 114 -5.32 3.19 12.17
CA ALA A 114 -4.68 2.28 13.13
C ALA A 114 -3.59 2.99 13.96
N VAL A 115 -2.71 3.75 13.31
CA VAL A 115 -1.65 4.52 14.00
C VAL A 115 -2.21 5.65 14.85
N ARG A 116 -3.39 6.16 14.50
CA ARG A 116 -4.12 7.15 15.31
C ARG A 116 -4.88 6.52 16.48
N GLY A 117 -4.78 5.21 16.67
CA GLY A 117 -5.32 4.48 17.83
C GLY A 117 -6.76 4.02 17.67
N GLU A 118 -7.31 3.99 16.46
CA GLU A 118 -8.62 3.37 16.23
C GLU A 118 -8.55 1.86 16.51
N SER A 119 -9.62 1.34 17.14
CA SER A 119 -9.66 -0.08 17.49
C SER A 119 -9.85 -0.95 16.27
N LYS A 120 -9.43 -2.22 16.36
CA LYS A 120 -9.64 -3.20 15.29
C LYS A 120 -11.11 -3.30 14.89
N GLU A 121 -12.03 -3.23 15.84
CA GLU A 121 -13.48 -3.25 15.58
C GLU A 121 -13.91 -2.06 14.72
N ALA A 122 -13.36 -0.87 14.96
CA ALA A 122 -13.62 0.32 14.17
C ALA A 122 -13.03 0.21 12.75
N LEU A 123 -11.77 -0.25 12.64
CA LEU A 123 -11.09 -0.46 11.36
C LEU A 123 -11.83 -1.46 10.46
N MET A 124 -12.40 -2.51 11.07
CA MET A 124 -13.09 -3.56 10.34
C MET A 124 -14.59 -3.29 10.16
N SER A 125 -15.14 -2.21 10.72
CA SER A 125 -16.55 -1.82 10.57
C SER A 125 -16.92 -1.71 9.08
N PRO A 126 -18.04 -2.30 8.60
CA PRO A 126 -18.55 -2.04 7.24
C PRO A 126 -18.80 -0.56 6.96
N GLU A 127 -18.98 0.24 8.02
CA GLU A 127 -19.17 1.69 8.00
C GLU A 127 -17.86 2.48 8.08
N PHE A 128 -16.67 1.83 8.10
CA PHE A 128 -15.38 2.51 8.24
C PHE A 128 -15.19 3.56 7.15
N TYR A 129 -15.44 3.17 5.89
CA TYR A 129 -15.33 4.09 4.76
C TYR A 129 -16.31 5.27 4.88
N ASP A 130 -17.56 5.01 5.28
CA ASP A 130 -18.58 6.06 5.42
C ASP A 130 -18.31 7.03 6.57
N LYS A 131 -17.74 6.54 7.68
CA LYS A 131 -17.29 7.39 8.80
C LYS A 131 -16.09 8.27 8.43
N HIS A 132 -15.29 7.84 7.47
CA HIS A 132 -14.05 8.52 7.05
C HIS A 132 -14.12 9.17 5.67
N ARG A 133 -15.32 9.35 5.08
CA ARG A 133 -15.49 9.86 3.70
C ARG A 133 -14.73 11.15 3.42
N GLN A 134 -14.64 12.04 4.41
CA GLN A 134 -13.89 13.28 4.30
C GLN A 134 -12.40 13.09 3.94
N TRP A 135 -11.77 11.97 4.32
CA TRP A 135 -10.37 11.68 3.97
C TRP A 135 -10.19 11.30 2.49
N PHE A 136 -11.27 10.88 1.83
CA PHE A 136 -11.26 10.46 0.43
C PHE A 136 -11.57 11.62 -0.52
N GLY A 137 -11.82 12.83 -0.01
CA GLY A 137 -12.22 13.96 -0.83
C GLY A 137 -13.57 13.71 -1.52
N LYS A 138 -13.69 14.10 -2.79
CA LYS A 138 -14.95 13.97 -3.57
C LYS A 138 -15.04 12.70 -4.40
N GLU A 139 -13.96 11.95 -4.53
CA GLU A 139 -13.89 10.77 -5.39
C GLU A 139 -14.31 9.52 -4.62
N PRO A 140 -15.40 8.82 -5.03
CA PRO A 140 -15.78 7.56 -4.42
C PRO A 140 -14.70 6.49 -4.66
N LEU A 141 -14.77 5.39 -3.90
CA LEU A 141 -14.00 4.19 -4.20
C LEU A 141 -14.64 3.47 -5.38
N HIS A 142 -13.82 2.81 -6.18
CA HIS A 142 -14.24 1.84 -7.17
C HIS A 142 -15.10 0.73 -6.52
N ASP A 143 -16.18 0.32 -7.18
CA ASP A 143 -17.16 -0.65 -6.68
C ASP A 143 -16.53 -1.92 -6.09
N ASP A 144 -15.59 -2.56 -6.80
CA ASP A 144 -14.86 -3.74 -6.32
C ASP A 144 -14.16 -3.51 -4.96
N VAL A 145 -13.60 -2.33 -4.72
CA VAL A 145 -12.94 -1.98 -3.45
C VAL A 145 -13.98 -1.66 -2.38
N GLU A 146 -15.10 -1.02 -2.76
CA GLU A 146 -16.20 -0.75 -1.84
C GLU A 146 -16.86 -2.04 -1.33
N VAL A 147 -16.96 -3.09 -2.16
CA VAL A 147 -17.40 -4.43 -1.75
C VAL A 147 -16.49 -4.99 -0.65
N VAL A 148 -15.17 -4.83 -0.79
CA VAL A 148 -14.20 -5.24 0.25
C VAL A 148 -14.36 -4.37 1.50
N ALA A 149 -14.50 -3.06 1.35
CA ALA A 149 -14.71 -2.12 2.46
C ALA A 149 -15.97 -2.43 3.27
N LYS A 150 -17.02 -2.94 2.61
CA LYS A 150 -18.27 -3.41 3.22
C LYS A 150 -18.18 -4.79 3.87
N GLY A 151 -17.00 -5.42 3.86
CA GLY A 151 -16.72 -6.61 4.64
C GLY A 151 -16.83 -7.94 3.89
N SER A 152 -16.64 -7.97 2.57
CA SER A 152 -16.63 -9.23 1.81
C SER A 152 -15.62 -10.26 2.33
N TYR A 153 -14.55 -9.78 2.98
CA TYR A 153 -13.52 -10.59 3.63
C TYR A 153 -13.98 -11.36 4.88
N ARG A 154 -15.18 -11.10 5.42
CA ARG A 154 -15.69 -11.71 6.68
C ARG A 154 -16.20 -13.14 6.47
N LYS A 155 -15.30 -14.05 6.08
CA LYS A 155 -15.61 -15.44 5.74
C LYS A 155 -14.91 -16.42 6.67
N MET A 156 -15.67 -17.20 7.44
CA MET A 156 -15.12 -18.06 8.49
C MET A 156 -14.24 -19.19 7.93
N GLY A 157 -14.61 -19.75 6.78
CA GLY A 157 -13.88 -20.82 6.10
C GLY A 157 -12.66 -20.36 5.30
N GLY A 158 -12.39 -19.05 5.23
CA GLY A 158 -11.22 -18.51 4.52
C GLY A 158 -11.13 -19.01 3.08
N TYR A 159 -10.15 -19.87 2.80
CA TYR A 159 -9.96 -20.47 1.48
C TYR A 159 -11.18 -21.27 1.01
N ASP A 160 -11.86 -22.02 1.89
CA ASP A 160 -13.03 -22.82 1.48
C ASP A 160 -14.22 -21.93 1.11
N ASP A 161 -14.31 -20.73 1.69
CA ASP A 161 -15.35 -19.72 1.39
C ASP A 161 -14.93 -18.76 0.25
N GLY A 162 -13.85 -19.07 -0.47
CA GLY A 162 -13.44 -18.33 -1.67
C GLY A 162 -12.50 -17.15 -1.44
N ILE A 163 -11.89 -16.99 -0.26
CA ILE A 163 -10.80 -16.01 -0.06
C ILE A 163 -9.57 -16.49 -0.85
N ARG A 164 -9.02 -15.65 -1.72
CA ARG A 164 -7.87 -15.99 -2.59
C ARG A 164 -6.86 -14.85 -2.60
N GLY A 165 -5.71 -15.05 -1.97
CA GLY A 165 -4.60 -14.10 -2.00
C GLY A 165 -3.84 -14.20 -3.32
N LYS A 166 -4.41 -13.70 -4.42
CA LYS A 166 -3.79 -13.76 -5.76
C LYS A 166 -3.07 -12.46 -6.11
N GLY A 167 -2.35 -12.48 -7.24
CA GLY A 167 -1.70 -11.32 -7.84
C GLY A 167 -2.63 -10.14 -8.21
N TYR A 168 -3.95 -10.33 -8.13
CA TYR A 168 -4.96 -9.28 -8.37
C TYR A 168 -5.19 -8.45 -7.10
N ILE A 169 -5.07 -7.14 -7.21
CA ILE A 169 -5.03 -6.23 -6.05
C ILE A 169 -6.25 -6.30 -5.13
N VAL A 170 -7.47 -6.43 -5.68
CA VAL A 170 -8.70 -6.52 -4.86
C VAL A 170 -8.72 -7.83 -4.07
N ALA A 171 -8.28 -8.93 -4.69
CA ALA A 171 -8.23 -10.23 -4.03
C ALA A 171 -7.14 -10.29 -2.95
N ALA A 172 -5.98 -9.67 -3.21
CA ALA A 172 -4.90 -9.52 -2.22
C ALA A 172 -5.36 -8.67 -1.01
N LEU A 173 -6.06 -7.55 -1.27
CA LEU A 173 -6.64 -6.72 -0.23
C LEU A 173 -7.67 -7.50 0.62
N GLU A 174 -8.61 -8.19 -0.04
CA GLU A 174 -9.63 -9.00 0.64
C GLU A 174 -8.99 -10.09 1.50
N ALA A 175 -7.99 -10.81 0.98
CA ALA A 175 -7.26 -11.85 1.70
C ALA A 175 -6.51 -11.33 2.93
N ALA A 176 -5.82 -10.20 2.81
CA ALA A 176 -5.11 -9.59 3.93
C ALA A 176 -6.06 -9.09 5.01
N LEU A 177 -7.20 -8.51 4.64
CA LEU A 177 -8.23 -8.07 5.57
C LEU A 177 -8.98 -9.23 6.21
N TRP A 178 -9.14 -10.35 5.51
CA TRP A 178 -9.63 -11.60 6.11
C TRP A 178 -8.69 -12.08 7.21
N ALA A 179 -7.38 -12.16 6.92
CA ALA A 179 -6.39 -12.58 7.90
C ALA A 179 -6.39 -11.65 9.12
N PHE A 180 -6.44 -10.32 8.88
CA PHE A 180 -6.54 -9.34 9.96
C PHE A 180 -7.82 -9.47 10.77
N TRP A 181 -8.98 -9.65 10.13
CA TRP A 181 -10.23 -9.88 10.82
C TRP A 181 -10.19 -11.13 11.72
N ALA A 182 -9.64 -12.23 11.20
CA ALA A 182 -9.64 -13.55 11.84
C ALA A 182 -8.48 -13.81 12.83
N ASP A 183 -7.49 -12.91 12.95
CA ASP A 183 -6.25 -13.16 13.71
C ASP A 183 -6.37 -13.25 15.25
N GLU A 184 -7.58 -13.14 15.80
CA GLU A 184 -7.84 -13.18 17.25
C GLU A 184 -6.99 -12.18 18.07
N ASN A 185 -6.71 -11.00 17.51
CA ASN A 185 -5.87 -9.96 18.13
C ASN A 185 -4.41 -10.41 18.37
N SER A 186 -3.91 -11.32 17.54
CA SER A 186 -2.54 -11.82 17.60
C SER A 186 -1.86 -11.68 16.25
N PHE A 187 -0.77 -10.89 16.22
CA PHE A 187 0.05 -10.75 15.01
C PHE A 187 0.52 -12.11 14.46
N GLU A 188 0.93 -13.00 15.36
CA GLU A 188 1.42 -14.34 15.01
C GLU A 188 0.34 -15.17 14.33
N LYS A 189 -0.86 -15.23 14.92
CA LYS A 189 -1.98 -16.00 14.36
C LYS A 189 -2.36 -15.49 12.98
N GLY A 190 -2.51 -14.18 12.82
CA GLY A 190 -2.91 -13.59 11.54
C GLY A 190 -1.84 -13.72 10.46
N ALA A 191 -0.57 -13.59 10.82
CA ALA A 191 0.53 -13.83 9.88
C ALA A 191 0.51 -15.29 9.39
N LEU A 192 0.29 -16.25 10.30
CA LEU A 192 0.14 -17.66 9.93
C LEU A 192 -1.11 -17.91 9.07
N LEU A 193 -2.24 -17.24 9.35
CA LEU A 193 -3.43 -17.32 8.49
C LEU A 193 -3.14 -16.79 7.08
N ALA A 194 -2.50 -15.63 6.97
CA ALA A 194 -2.15 -15.01 5.70
C ALA A 194 -1.21 -15.88 4.86
N VAL A 195 -0.19 -16.49 5.49
CA VAL A 195 0.76 -17.39 4.80
C VAL A 195 0.11 -18.72 4.43
N ASN A 196 -0.70 -19.32 5.31
CA ASN A 196 -1.33 -20.61 5.05
C ASN A 196 -2.54 -20.55 4.11
N LEU A 197 -3.00 -19.35 3.73
CA LEU A 197 -4.03 -19.18 2.70
C LEU A 197 -3.58 -19.72 1.33
N GLY A 198 -2.27 -19.83 1.08
CA GLY A 198 -1.73 -20.25 -0.20
C GLY A 198 -1.73 -19.14 -1.24
N ASP A 199 -1.63 -19.52 -2.52
CA ASP A 199 -1.51 -18.59 -3.65
C ASP A 199 -0.26 -17.67 -3.52
N ASP A 200 -0.45 -16.34 -3.53
CA ASP A 200 0.56 -15.28 -3.39
C ASP A 200 0.74 -14.93 -1.89
N THR A 201 1.39 -15.86 -1.20
CA THR A 201 1.52 -15.87 0.26
C THR A 201 2.41 -14.75 0.78
N ASP A 202 3.49 -14.42 0.08
CA ASP A 202 4.41 -13.34 0.46
C ASP A 202 3.72 -11.98 0.37
N THR A 203 2.93 -11.73 -0.68
CA THR A 203 2.18 -10.48 -0.79
C THR A 203 1.08 -10.40 0.26
N THR A 204 0.29 -11.46 0.43
CA THR A 204 -0.82 -11.48 1.40
C THR A 204 -0.31 -11.24 2.83
N ALA A 205 0.78 -11.91 3.23
CA ALA A 205 1.40 -11.72 4.54
C ALA A 205 2.03 -10.33 4.70
N THR A 206 2.61 -9.76 3.63
CA THR A 206 3.15 -8.39 3.63
C THR A 206 2.06 -7.36 3.82
N ILE A 207 0.93 -7.49 3.13
CA ILE A 207 -0.21 -6.59 3.31
C ILE A 207 -0.77 -6.78 4.71
N TYR A 208 -1.07 -8.00 5.18
CA TYR A 208 -1.50 -8.22 6.57
C TYR A 208 -0.57 -7.55 7.59
N GLY A 209 0.75 -7.77 7.46
CA GLY A 209 1.75 -7.30 8.43
C GLY A 209 1.83 -5.78 8.55
N GLN A 210 1.55 -5.04 7.48
CA GLN A 210 1.52 -3.57 7.51
C GLN A 210 0.41 -3.04 8.43
N LEU A 211 -0.83 -3.51 8.25
CA LEU A 211 -1.98 -3.07 9.06
C LEU A 211 -1.93 -3.65 10.48
N ALA A 212 -1.63 -4.93 10.62
CA ALA A 212 -1.53 -5.58 11.93
C ALA A 212 -0.38 -4.98 12.77
N GLY A 213 0.76 -4.66 12.14
CA GLY A 213 1.86 -3.97 12.79
C GLY A 213 1.51 -2.55 13.23
N ALA A 214 0.74 -1.82 12.41
CA ALA A 214 0.22 -0.49 12.78
C ALA A 214 -0.78 -0.55 13.94
N CYS A 215 -1.61 -1.59 14.00
CA CYS A 215 -2.65 -1.76 15.02
C CYS A 215 -2.10 -2.29 16.35
N TYR A 216 -1.29 -3.35 16.32
CA TYR A 216 -0.77 -4.00 17.55
C TYR A 216 0.53 -3.40 18.06
N GLY A 217 1.28 -2.72 17.18
CA GLY A 217 2.56 -2.12 17.51
C GLY A 217 3.72 -3.10 17.58
N TYR A 218 4.93 -2.55 17.52
CA TYR A 218 6.19 -3.31 17.43
C TYR A 218 6.40 -4.32 18.59
N ASN A 219 5.95 -3.98 19.81
CA ASN A 219 6.16 -4.81 20.99
C ASN A 219 5.26 -6.06 21.02
N ALA A 220 4.19 -6.09 20.22
CA ALA A 220 3.30 -7.25 20.11
C ALA A 220 3.82 -8.30 19.11
N LEU A 221 4.89 -8.00 18.37
CA LEU A 221 5.48 -8.92 17.40
C LEU A 221 6.24 -10.06 18.10
N PRO A 222 6.21 -11.30 17.55
CA PRO A 222 6.99 -12.40 18.09
C PRO A 222 8.50 -12.10 18.05
N LYS A 223 9.13 -12.01 19.23
CA LYS A 223 10.55 -11.61 19.36
C LYS A 223 11.49 -12.50 18.53
N ASN A 224 11.21 -13.80 18.49
CA ASN A 224 12.00 -14.76 17.72
C ASN A 224 11.92 -14.48 16.21
N TRP A 225 10.79 -13.99 15.70
CA TRP A 225 10.67 -13.62 14.28
C TRP A 225 11.42 -12.32 14.00
N VAL A 226 11.21 -11.30 14.84
CA VAL A 226 11.87 -10.00 14.69
C VAL A 226 13.40 -10.13 14.68
N HIS A 227 13.97 -11.02 15.50
CA HIS A 227 15.42 -11.26 15.55
C HIS A 227 16.00 -11.89 14.29
N GLN A 228 15.18 -12.57 13.48
CA GLN A 228 15.60 -13.23 12.25
C GLN A 228 15.44 -12.34 11.01
N VAL A 229 14.83 -11.16 11.14
CA VAL A 229 14.61 -10.23 10.04
C VAL A 229 15.94 -9.68 9.52
N TYR A 230 16.21 -9.91 8.24
CA TYR A 230 17.36 -9.32 7.56
C TYR A 230 17.30 -7.78 7.62
N ALA A 231 18.45 -7.15 7.86
CA ALA A 231 18.57 -5.70 7.98
C ALA A 231 17.63 -5.04 9.03
N LYS A 232 17.20 -5.79 10.06
CA LYS A 232 16.33 -5.31 11.16
C LYS A 232 16.67 -3.88 11.61
N ARG A 233 17.93 -3.62 11.94
CA ARG A 233 18.37 -2.31 12.46
C ARG A 233 18.15 -1.17 11.46
N PHE A 234 18.33 -1.43 10.15
CA PHE A 234 18.05 -0.44 9.11
C PHE A 234 16.55 -0.15 9.04
N ILE A 235 15.70 -1.18 9.05
CA ILE A 235 14.23 -1.04 9.02
C ILE A 235 13.73 -0.26 10.25
N GLU A 236 14.30 -0.51 11.44
CA GLU A 236 13.98 0.22 12.67
C GLU A 236 14.37 1.70 12.62
N TYR A 237 15.50 2.05 12.00
CA TYR A 237 15.87 3.45 11.82
C TYR A 237 15.00 4.13 10.76
N LEU A 238 14.70 3.43 9.67
CA LEU A 238 13.84 3.94 8.61
C LEU A 238 12.43 4.22 9.14
N SER A 239 11.86 3.32 9.95
CA SER A 239 10.52 3.54 10.54
C SER A 239 10.48 4.74 11.46
N LYS A 240 11.50 4.94 12.31
CA LYS A 240 11.63 6.13 13.17
C LYS A 240 11.79 7.41 12.34
N TRP A 241 12.58 7.34 11.27
CA TRP A 241 12.79 8.48 10.38
C TRP A 241 11.51 8.87 9.64
N ILE A 242 10.74 7.92 9.13
CA ILE A 242 9.47 8.18 8.44
C ILE A 242 8.52 8.98 9.35
N VAL A 243 8.35 8.55 10.59
CA VAL A 243 7.50 9.25 11.56
C VAL A 243 8.07 10.65 11.84
N HIS A 244 9.36 10.76 12.14
CA HIS A 244 10.00 12.05 12.41
C HIS A 244 9.94 13.04 11.22
N GLY A 245 10.11 12.55 9.99
CA GLY A 245 9.98 13.32 8.77
C GLY A 245 8.56 13.84 8.60
N GLY A 246 7.56 12.98 8.84
CA GLY A 246 6.15 13.35 8.86
C GLY A 246 5.83 14.43 9.90
N ASP A 247 6.35 14.28 11.13
CA ASP A 247 6.24 15.28 12.20
C ASP A 247 6.78 16.64 11.74
N SER A 248 7.96 16.65 11.14
CA SER A 248 8.63 17.87 10.70
C SER A 248 7.89 18.54 9.54
N PHE A 249 7.42 17.74 8.58
CA PHE A 249 6.62 18.19 7.46
C PHE A 249 5.30 18.84 7.90
N SER A 250 4.61 18.22 8.87
CA SER A 250 3.35 18.77 9.40
C SER A 250 3.51 20.12 10.09
N LYS A 251 4.70 20.42 10.64
CA LYS A 251 5.03 21.70 11.29
C LYS A 251 5.52 22.77 10.31
N SER A 252 5.97 22.39 9.11
CA SER A 252 6.47 23.33 8.10
C SER A 252 5.40 23.87 7.16
N ILE A 253 4.18 23.34 7.21
CA ILE A 253 3.04 23.87 6.46
C ILE A 253 2.47 25.06 7.28
N PRO A 254 2.44 26.29 6.72
CA PRO A 254 1.92 27.48 7.40
C PRO A 254 0.42 27.40 7.71
#